data_AF-A0A368VTI5-F1
#
_entry.id   AF-A0A368VTI5-F1
#
_cell.length_a   1.000
_cell.length_b   1.000
_cell.length_c   1.000
_cell.angle_alpha   90.00
_cell.angle_beta   90.00
_cell.angle_gamma   90.00
#
_symmetry.space_group_name_H-M   'P 1'
#
loop_
_entity.id
_entity.type
_entity.pdbx_description
1 polymer ?
#
loop_
_entity_poly.entity_id
_entity_poly.type
_entity_poly.pdbx_seq_one_letter_code
_entity_poly.pdbx_strand_id
1 'polypeptide(L)'
;MPSMLGRRAGRGLPAIAAAALAMVLTAGTAHADLPDEELRRATDLYLFGTSLDEFAAIRADRPYDEQLDWSSDGCSWSPDEPLGHDFTRSCHRHDFGYRNYQDQGRFTEPNRLRIDDLFRADMYTQCDGDVTCQGVANVYYFAVRQFGDVATTTPEALARAHITTETAPSGEVVSLRATGRDGETVEFPVTG
;
A
#
# COMPACT_ATOMS: atom_id res chain seq x y z
N MET A 1 -2.45 52.39 -82.34
CA MET A 1 -1.03 52.69 -82.63
C MET A 1 -0.53 53.67 -81.56
N PRO A 2 0.70 53.57 -81.03
CA PRO A 2 1.62 52.43 -80.99
C PRO A 2 2.18 52.14 -79.56
N SER A 3 2.77 50.94 -79.45
CA SER A 3 3.99 50.52 -78.74
C SER A 3 4.54 51.34 -77.56
N MET A 4 5.03 50.64 -76.53
CA MET A 4 6.49 50.41 -76.34
C MET A 4 6.77 49.19 -75.46
N LEU A 5 7.78 48.41 -75.87
CA LEU A 5 8.42 47.32 -75.13
C LEU A 5 9.23 47.88 -73.95
N GLY A 6 9.35 47.10 -72.87
CA GLY A 6 10.37 47.31 -71.84
C GLY A 6 10.66 46.01 -71.10
N ARG A 7 11.86 45.46 -71.33
CA ARG A 7 12.33 44.18 -70.80
C ARG A 7 13.04 44.38 -69.45
N ARG A 8 12.98 43.30 -68.64
CA ARG A 8 14.01 42.74 -67.74
C ARG A 8 14.08 43.13 -66.25
N ALA A 9 14.53 42.08 -65.54
CA ALA A 9 15.11 41.99 -64.21
C ALA A 9 14.06 41.89 -63.10
N GLY A 10 14.02 40.87 -62.25
CA GLY A 10 15.05 39.95 -61.80
C GLY A 10 14.88 39.79 -60.28
N ARG A 11 15.50 38.73 -59.72
CA ARG A 11 15.61 38.36 -58.30
C ARG A 11 14.51 37.45 -57.77
N GLY A 12 14.97 36.33 -57.22
CA GLY A 12 14.15 35.26 -56.70
C GLY A 12 14.12 35.14 -55.18
N LEU A 13 13.40 34.08 -54.79
CA LEU A 13 13.32 33.34 -53.53
C LEU A 13 12.82 34.09 -52.27
N PRO A 14 12.18 33.39 -51.30
CA PRO A 14 11.83 31.95 -51.21
C PRO A 14 10.34 31.67 -50.89
N ALA A 15 9.89 30.44 -51.16
CA ALA A 15 8.64 29.90 -50.61
C ALA A 15 8.84 29.62 -49.11
N ILE A 16 8.11 30.35 -48.26
CA ILE A 16 8.05 30.08 -46.82
C ILE A 16 6.94 29.05 -46.61
N ALA A 17 7.30 27.77 -46.55
CA ALA A 17 6.42 26.73 -46.04
C ALA A 17 6.39 26.85 -44.51
N ALA A 18 5.37 27.49 -43.96
CA ALA A 18 5.12 27.51 -42.53
C ALA A 18 4.55 26.15 -42.09
N ALA A 19 5.42 25.22 -41.68
CA ALA A 19 5.01 24.02 -40.97
C ALA A 19 4.75 24.38 -39.50
N ALA A 20 3.50 24.68 -39.15
CA ALA A 20 3.09 24.85 -37.76
C ALA A 20 2.96 23.46 -37.11
N LEU A 21 4.04 22.99 -36.47
CA LEU A 21 4.02 21.81 -35.62
C LEU A 21 3.36 22.20 -34.28
N ALA A 22 2.05 21.97 -34.16
CA ALA A 22 1.36 22.10 -32.89
C ALA A 22 1.80 20.97 -31.96
N MET A 23 2.84 21.21 -31.16
CA MET A 23 3.19 20.33 -30.04
C MET A 23 2.09 20.47 -28.98
N VAL A 24 1.22 19.45 -28.91
CA VAL A 24 0.34 19.26 -27.76
C VAL A 24 1.24 18.86 -26.60
N LEU A 25 1.61 19.84 -25.77
CA LEU A 25 2.20 19.59 -24.47
C LEU A 25 1.11 19.01 -23.57
N THR A 26 1.05 17.69 -23.45
CA THR A 26 0.37 17.07 -22.31
C THR A 26 1.19 17.41 -21.08
N ALA A 27 0.78 18.43 -20.35
CA ALA A 27 1.32 18.73 -19.03
C ALA A 27 0.95 17.58 -18.09
N GLY A 28 1.79 16.56 -18.02
CA GLY A 28 1.89 15.77 -16.81
C GLY A 28 2.30 16.74 -15.71
N THR A 29 1.53 16.83 -14.64
CA THR A 29 1.91 17.59 -13.45
C THR A 29 3.15 16.94 -12.86
N ALA A 30 4.34 17.38 -13.28
CA ALA A 30 5.57 17.10 -12.55
C ALA A 30 5.42 17.76 -11.18
N HIS A 31 4.97 16.99 -10.19
CA HIS A 31 5.02 17.43 -8.81
C HIS A 31 6.50 17.45 -8.45
N ALA A 32 6.99 18.58 -7.95
CA ALA A 32 8.35 18.62 -7.44
C ALA A 32 8.48 17.59 -6.31
N ASP A 33 9.59 16.86 -6.30
CA ASP A 33 9.95 15.97 -5.20
C ASP A 33 9.83 16.69 -3.87
N LEU A 34 9.32 15.97 -2.87
CA LEU A 34 9.19 16.49 -1.52
C LEU A 34 10.54 16.35 -0.81
N PRO A 35 10.95 17.35 0.00
CA PRO A 35 12.03 17.15 0.96
C PRO A 35 11.72 15.98 1.90
N ASP A 36 12.75 15.24 2.35
CA ASP A 36 12.61 14.08 3.23
C ASP A 36 11.70 14.31 4.45
N GLU A 37 11.77 15.50 5.06
CA GLU A 37 10.93 15.84 6.22
C GLU A 37 9.44 15.91 5.85
N GLU A 38 9.11 16.49 4.70
CA GLU A 38 7.74 16.60 4.20
C GLU A 38 7.23 15.23 3.74
N LEU A 39 8.07 14.41 3.12
CA LEU A 39 7.74 13.05 2.72
C LEU A 39 7.44 12.15 3.93
N ARG A 40 8.24 12.26 5.00
CA ARG A 40 7.98 11.57 6.28
C ARG A 40 6.67 12.04 6.91
N ARG A 41 6.39 13.35 6.87
CA ARG A 41 5.13 13.91 7.37
C ARG A 41 3.93 13.42 6.56
N ALA A 42 4.05 13.33 5.24
CA ALA A 42 3.01 12.75 4.38
C ALA A 42 2.77 11.28 4.72
N THR A 43 3.84 10.48 4.90
CA THR A 43 3.75 9.08 5.33
C THR A 43 3.00 8.95 6.66
N ASP A 44 3.36 9.76 7.65
CA ASP A 44 2.75 9.74 8.99
C ASP A 44 1.29 10.19 8.95
N LEU A 45 0.97 11.19 8.12
CA LEU A 45 -0.39 11.64 7.89
C LEU A 45 -1.24 10.52 7.28
N TYR A 46 -0.74 9.85 6.24
CA TYR A 46 -1.48 8.77 5.57
C TYR A 46 -1.69 7.57 6.50
N LEU A 47 -0.72 7.22 7.35
CA LEU A 47 -0.88 6.12 8.30
C LEU A 47 -1.79 6.48 9.48
N PHE A 48 -1.47 7.55 10.20
CA PHE A 48 -2.02 7.80 11.53
C PHE A 48 -3.02 8.95 11.58
N GLY A 49 -3.07 9.77 10.53
CA GLY A 49 -3.96 10.93 10.44
C GLY A 49 -5.20 10.69 9.57
N THR A 50 -5.40 9.47 9.05
CA THR A 50 -6.54 9.13 8.20
C THR A 50 -7.26 7.88 8.69
N SER A 51 -8.56 7.81 8.45
CA SER A 51 -9.34 6.57 8.57
C SER A 51 -8.87 5.54 7.54
N LEU A 52 -9.24 4.26 7.74
CA LEU A 52 -8.91 3.20 6.80
C LEU A 52 -9.52 3.44 5.41
N ASP A 53 -10.74 3.98 5.35
CA ASP A 53 -11.42 4.31 4.10
C ASP A 53 -10.72 5.48 3.36
N GLU A 54 -10.29 6.51 4.10
CA GLU A 54 -9.51 7.61 3.53
C GLU A 54 -8.15 7.13 3.03
N PHE A 55 -7.45 6.28 3.79
CA PHE A 55 -6.21 5.67 3.32
C PHE A 55 -6.43 4.85 2.04
N ALA A 56 -7.51 4.07 1.96
CA ALA A 56 -7.83 3.30 0.77
C ALA A 56 -8.04 4.20 -0.46
N ALA A 57 -8.67 5.36 -0.29
CA ALA A 57 -8.80 6.36 -1.34
C ALA A 57 -7.44 6.97 -1.72
N ILE A 58 -6.61 7.36 -0.75
CA ILE A 58 -5.26 7.89 -0.98
C ILE A 58 -4.40 6.86 -1.73
N ARG A 59 -4.48 5.58 -1.35
CA ARG A 59 -3.77 4.48 -2.02
C ARG A 59 -4.22 4.28 -3.46
N ALA A 60 -5.48 4.58 -3.79
CA ALA A 60 -5.95 4.51 -5.18
C ALA A 60 -5.28 5.57 -6.05
N ASP A 61 -5.07 6.77 -5.49
CA ASP A 61 -4.44 7.90 -6.17
C ASP A 61 -2.90 7.84 -6.18
N ARG A 62 -2.31 7.17 -5.18
CA ARG A 62 -0.84 7.00 -5.00
C ARG A 62 -0.07 8.32 -5.11
N PRO A 63 -0.35 9.32 -4.25
CA PRO A 63 0.41 10.56 -4.28
C PRO A 63 1.89 10.28 -4.01
N TYR A 64 2.76 10.98 -4.74
CA TYR A 64 4.22 10.85 -4.65
C TYR A 64 4.72 9.42 -4.91
N ASP A 65 4.14 8.71 -5.87
CA ASP A 65 4.50 7.32 -6.21
C ASP A 65 5.95 7.10 -6.66
N GLU A 66 6.62 8.16 -7.11
CA GLU A 66 8.06 8.15 -7.39
C GLU A 66 8.94 8.18 -6.12
N GLN A 67 8.38 8.56 -4.96
CA GLN A 67 9.09 8.74 -3.69
C GLN A 67 8.58 7.86 -2.53
N LEU A 68 7.31 7.47 -2.56
CA LEU A 68 6.68 6.60 -1.57
C LEU A 68 6.47 5.21 -2.15
N ASP A 69 6.82 4.17 -1.39
CA ASP A 69 6.57 2.80 -1.78
C ASP A 69 5.10 2.43 -1.51
N TRP A 70 4.31 2.36 -2.59
CA TRP A 70 2.92 1.90 -2.57
C TRP A 70 2.76 0.40 -2.85
N SER A 71 3.85 -0.33 -3.07
CA SER A 71 3.81 -1.78 -3.28
C SER A 71 3.27 -2.51 -2.06
N SER A 72 2.56 -3.61 -2.30
CA SER A 72 1.96 -4.44 -1.26
C SER A 72 1.64 -5.78 -1.88
N ASP A 73 1.98 -6.84 -1.18
CA ASP A 73 1.58 -8.21 -1.45
C ASP A 73 0.34 -8.62 -0.65
N GLY A 74 -0.25 -7.66 0.10
CA GLY A 74 -1.46 -7.84 0.88
C GLY A 74 -1.21 -8.71 2.10
N CYS A 75 -2.26 -9.24 2.71
CA CYS A 75 -2.10 -10.42 3.56
C CYS A 75 -2.32 -11.62 2.65
N SER A 76 -1.45 -12.62 2.71
CA SER A 76 -1.62 -13.82 1.90
C SER A 76 -2.92 -14.44 2.32
N TRP A 77 -3.92 -14.32 1.46
CA TRP A 77 -5.18 -14.99 1.63
C TRP A 77 -4.93 -16.48 1.40
N SER A 78 -5.26 -17.31 2.39
CA SER A 78 -5.42 -18.74 2.21
C SER A 78 -6.91 -19.03 1.98
N PRO A 79 -7.33 -19.45 0.76
CA PRO A 79 -8.69 -19.96 0.53
C PRO A 79 -9.08 -21.10 1.47
N ASP A 80 -8.06 -21.77 2.03
CA ASP A 80 -8.17 -22.96 2.84
C ASP A 80 -8.22 -22.63 4.35
N GLU A 81 -8.20 -21.35 4.76
CA GLU A 81 -8.46 -20.97 6.15
C GLU A 81 -9.97 -20.88 6.41
N PRO A 82 -10.53 -21.70 7.31
CA PRO A 82 -11.99 -21.86 7.51
C PRO A 82 -12.70 -20.61 8.05
N LEU A 83 -11.96 -19.54 8.35
CA LEU A 83 -12.44 -18.29 8.94
C LEU A 83 -12.13 -17.07 8.06
N GLY A 84 -11.92 -17.26 6.75
CA GLY A 84 -11.42 -16.23 5.85
C GLY A 84 -12.14 -14.87 5.96
N HIS A 85 -11.41 -13.86 6.47
CA HIS A 85 -11.83 -12.46 6.46
C HIS A 85 -10.96 -11.68 5.47
N ASP A 86 -11.57 -10.73 4.76
CA ASP A 86 -10.84 -9.85 3.86
C ASP A 86 -10.21 -8.69 4.64
N PHE A 87 -8.94 -8.86 5.00
CA PHE A 87 -8.15 -7.80 5.62
C PHE A 87 -7.31 -7.00 4.63
N THR A 88 -7.50 -7.17 3.31
CA THR A 88 -6.65 -6.59 2.26
C THR A 88 -6.36 -5.10 2.47
N ARG A 89 -7.37 -4.31 2.87
CA ARG A 89 -7.20 -2.87 3.16
C ARG A 89 -6.28 -2.60 4.35
N SER A 90 -6.44 -3.32 5.45
CA SER A 90 -5.53 -3.24 6.60
C SER A 90 -4.11 -3.60 6.20
N CYS A 91 -3.94 -4.67 5.42
CA CYS A 91 -2.62 -5.16 4.99
C CYS A 91 -1.92 -4.14 4.07
N HIS A 92 -2.66 -3.53 3.15
CA HIS A 92 -2.14 -2.46 2.32
C HIS A 92 -1.60 -1.28 3.13
N ARG A 93 -2.26 -0.91 4.24
CA ARG A 93 -1.79 0.16 5.12
C ARG A 93 -0.58 -0.26 5.95
N HIS A 94 -0.58 -1.48 6.44
CA HIS A 94 0.54 -2.08 7.16
C HIS A 94 1.80 -2.13 6.29
N ASP A 95 1.69 -2.67 5.07
CA ASP A 95 2.81 -2.77 4.13
C ASP A 95 3.35 -1.39 3.73
N PHE A 96 2.46 -0.42 3.48
CA PHE A 96 2.84 0.97 3.23
C PHE A 96 3.67 1.52 4.40
N GLY A 97 3.25 1.27 5.65
CA GLY A 97 4.00 1.69 6.83
C GLY A 97 5.37 1.04 6.91
N TYR A 98 5.45 -0.28 6.74
CA TYR A 98 6.70 -1.04 6.81
C TYR A 98 7.71 -0.55 5.79
N ARG A 99 7.32 -0.54 4.51
CA ARG A 99 8.21 -0.19 3.39
C ARG A 99 8.73 1.23 3.51
N ASN A 100 7.84 2.20 3.69
CA ASN A 100 8.25 3.59 3.76
C ASN A 100 9.06 3.91 5.02
N TYR A 101 8.75 3.32 6.18
CA TYR A 101 9.60 3.54 7.36
C TYR A 101 11.00 2.90 7.21
N GLN A 102 11.11 1.77 6.51
CA GLN A 102 12.39 1.13 6.17
C GLN A 102 13.19 2.02 5.22
N ASP A 103 12.60 2.44 4.11
CA ASP A 103 13.22 3.31 3.10
C ASP A 103 13.64 4.67 3.70
N GLN A 104 12.84 5.21 4.61
CA GLN A 104 13.12 6.48 5.29
C GLN A 104 14.12 6.35 6.45
N GLY A 105 14.66 5.14 6.70
CA GLY A 105 15.69 4.89 7.71
C GLY A 105 15.21 5.02 9.15
N ARG A 106 13.91 4.81 9.41
CA ARG A 106 13.28 5.02 10.72
C ARG A 106 12.44 3.85 11.22
N PHE A 107 12.68 2.65 10.69
CA PHE A 107 12.03 1.40 11.10
C PHE A 107 12.64 0.84 12.39
N THR A 108 12.36 1.51 13.51
CA THR A 108 12.75 1.09 14.86
C THR A 108 11.65 0.25 15.51
N GLU A 109 11.96 -0.58 16.51
CA GLU A 109 10.94 -1.36 17.23
C GLU A 109 9.76 -0.52 17.76
N PRO A 110 9.95 0.68 18.34
CA PRO A 110 8.82 1.53 18.72
C PRO A 110 7.94 1.97 17.54
N ASN A 111 8.53 2.24 16.38
CA ASN A 111 7.76 2.60 15.19
C ASN A 111 7.08 1.38 14.57
N ARG A 112 7.74 0.23 14.55
CA ARG A 112 7.15 -1.05 14.14
C ARG A 112 5.93 -1.39 14.99
N LEU A 113 6.06 -1.31 16.31
CA LEU A 113 4.93 -1.50 17.23
C LEU A 113 3.76 -0.57 16.91
N ARG A 114 4.01 0.71 16.66
CA ARG A 114 2.94 1.66 16.29
C ARG A 114 2.23 1.28 14.98
N ILE A 115 2.96 0.77 14.00
CA ILE A 115 2.38 0.31 12.72
C ILE A 115 1.59 -0.99 12.94
N ASP A 116 2.12 -1.92 13.73
CA ASP A 116 1.44 -3.18 14.06
C ASP A 116 0.14 -2.93 14.84
N ASP A 117 0.15 -1.99 15.79
CA ASP A 117 -1.02 -1.60 16.57
C ASP A 117 -2.10 -0.94 15.69
N LEU A 118 -1.69 -0.10 14.73
CA LEU A 118 -2.58 0.47 13.72
C LEU A 118 -3.21 -0.63 12.85
N PHE A 119 -2.41 -1.60 12.42
CA PHE A 119 -2.89 -2.73 11.62
C PHE A 119 -3.95 -3.55 12.36
N ARG A 120 -3.76 -3.82 13.65
CA ARG A 120 -4.78 -4.45 14.49
C ARG A 120 -6.05 -3.60 14.59
N ALA A 121 -5.91 -2.30 14.83
CA ALA A 121 -7.06 -1.39 14.91
C ALA A 121 -7.87 -1.35 13.60
N ASP A 122 -7.20 -1.46 12.45
CA ASP A 122 -7.83 -1.52 11.14
C ASP A 122 -8.60 -2.80 10.92
N MET A 123 -7.98 -3.94 11.23
CA MET A 123 -8.68 -5.23 11.15
C MET A 123 -9.91 -5.22 12.07
N TYR A 124 -9.77 -4.71 13.29
CA TYR A 124 -10.89 -4.57 14.23
C TYR A 124 -12.01 -3.66 13.71
N THR A 125 -11.66 -2.58 13.02
CA THR A 125 -12.64 -1.71 12.34
C THR A 125 -13.37 -2.47 11.25
N GLN A 126 -12.67 -3.27 10.45
CA GLN A 126 -13.30 -4.12 9.42
C GLN A 126 -14.16 -5.24 10.00
N CYS A 127 -13.86 -5.69 11.22
CA CYS A 127 -14.64 -6.72 11.90
C CYS A 127 -15.98 -6.23 12.43
N ASP A 128 -16.19 -4.92 12.67
CA ASP A 128 -17.46 -4.35 13.16
C ASP A 128 -18.07 -5.11 14.37
N GLY A 129 -17.21 -5.54 15.30
CA GLY A 129 -17.62 -6.28 16.51
C GLY A 129 -17.81 -7.80 16.32
N ASP A 130 -17.62 -8.34 15.12
CA ASP A 130 -17.63 -9.78 14.88
C ASP A 130 -16.50 -10.49 15.63
N VAL A 131 -16.85 -11.37 16.57
CA VAL A 131 -15.91 -12.00 17.50
C VAL A 131 -14.95 -12.94 16.77
N THR A 132 -15.45 -13.69 15.79
CA THR A 132 -14.66 -14.60 14.96
C THR A 132 -13.60 -13.80 14.20
N CYS A 133 -14.00 -12.73 13.54
CA CYS A 133 -13.12 -11.81 12.82
C CYS A 133 -12.06 -11.21 13.74
N GLN A 134 -12.44 -10.74 14.92
CA GLN A 134 -11.47 -10.20 15.88
C GLN A 134 -10.49 -11.25 16.37
N GLY A 135 -10.93 -12.51 16.53
CA GLY A 135 -10.06 -13.65 16.80
C GLY A 135 -9.01 -13.84 15.71
N VAL A 136 -9.43 -13.83 14.44
CA VAL A 136 -8.51 -13.89 13.29
C VAL A 136 -7.56 -12.67 13.26
N ALA A 137 -8.07 -11.46 13.50
CA ALA A 137 -7.27 -10.24 13.56
C ALA A 137 -6.18 -10.30 14.64
N ASN A 138 -6.46 -10.95 15.78
CA ASN A 138 -5.47 -11.14 16.84
C ASN A 138 -4.34 -12.08 16.43
N VAL A 139 -4.64 -13.13 15.65
CA VAL A 139 -3.60 -14.02 15.09
C VAL A 139 -2.71 -13.28 14.12
N TYR A 140 -3.30 -12.45 13.25
CA TYR A 140 -2.55 -11.63 12.30
C TYR A 140 -1.61 -10.65 13.02
N TYR A 141 -2.13 -9.96 14.05
CA TYR A 141 -1.34 -9.08 14.89
C TYR A 141 -0.20 -9.84 15.60
N PHE A 142 -0.48 -11.01 16.18
CA PHE A 142 0.54 -11.84 16.80
C PHE A 142 1.66 -12.19 15.81
N ALA A 143 1.32 -12.64 14.61
CA ALA A 143 2.30 -13.01 13.60
C ALA A 143 3.23 -11.84 13.23
N VAL A 144 2.69 -10.65 12.96
CA VAL A 144 3.55 -9.49 12.62
C VAL A 144 4.38 -9.01 13.81
N ARG A 145 3.84 -9.04 15.04
CA ARG A 145 4.65 -8.75 16.25
C ARG A 145 5.80 -9.74 16.40
N GLN A 146 5.54 -11.01 16.16
CA GLN A 146 6.51 -12.09 16.31
C GLN A 146 7.51 -12.16 15.16
N PHE A 147 7.17 -11.82 13.92
CA PHE A 147 8.06 -12.12 12.79
C PHE A 147 8.33 -10.92 11.87
N GLY A 148 7.67 -9.78 12.05
CA GLY A 148 7.76 -8.62 11.16
C GLY A 148 9.11 -7.90 11.10
N ASP A 149 10.06 -8.23 11.98
CA ASP A 149 11.45 -7.74 11.91
C ASP A 149 12.36 -8.61 11.02
N VAL A 150 11.97 -9.87 10.77
CA VAL A 150 12.70 -10.81 9.90
C VAL A 150 11.93 -11.17 8.64
N ALA A 151 10.61 -10.98 8.65
CA ALA A 151 9.74 -11.12 7.51
C ALA A 151 9.76 -9.83 6.69
N THR A 152 9.85 -9.98 5.38
CA THR A 152 9.83 -8.86 4.44
C THR A 152 8.41 -8.39 4.13
N THR A 153 7.41 -9.23 4.44
CA THR A 153 6.00 -8.96 4.12
C THR A 153 5.04 -9.57 5.15
N THR A 154 3.80 -9.05 5.19
CA THR A 154 2.74 -9.59 6.06
C THR A 154 2.45 -11.08 5.81
N PRO A 155 2.37 -11.56 4.55
CA PRO A 155 2.26 -12.98 4.21
C PRO A 155 3.34 -13.86 4.83
N GLU A 156 4.58 -13.41 4.75
CA GLU A 156 5.71 -14.17 5.26
C GLU A 156 5.66 -14.28 6.78
N ALA A 157 5.25 -13.22 7.48
CA ALA A 157 5.06 -13.24 8.93
C ALA A 157 3.97 -14.25 9.34
N LEU A 158 2.85 -14.29 8.62
CA LEU A 158 1.76 -15.25 8.85
C LEU A 158 2.22 -16.70 8.62
N ALA A 159 2.94 -16.96 7.52
CA ALA A 159 3.47 -18.28 7.21
C ALA A 159 4.44 -18.79 8.29
N ARG A 160 5.24 -17.90 8.89
CA ARG A 160 6.16 -18.22 9.99
C ARG A 160 5.45 -18.53 11.31
N ALA A 161 4.23 -18.03 11.50
CA ALA A 161 3.46 -18.24 12.71
C ALA A 161 2.76 -19.61 12.79
N HIS A 162 2.90 -20.47 11.77
CA HIS A 162 2.37 -21.84 11.76
C HIS A 162 0.91 -21.95 12.25
N ILE A 163 0.05 -21.10 11.68
CA ILE A 163 -1.35 -20.97 12.11
C ILE A 163 -2.09 -22.29 11.86
N THR A 164 -2.79 -22.79 12.87
CA THR A 164 -3.61 -23.99 12.81
C THR A 164 -4.99 -23.74 13.42
N THR A 165 -5.99 -24.48 12.95
CA THR A 165 -7.37 -24.37 13.44
C THR A 165 -7.67 -25.47 14.44
N GLU A 166 -8.30 -25.13 15.54
CA GLU A 166 -8.86 -26.08 16.48
C GLU A 166 -10.36 -26.24 16.23
N THR A 167 -10.81 -27.48 16.09
CA THR A 167 -12.19 -27.83 15.74
C THR A 167 -12.83 -28.67 16.84
N ALA A 168 -14.03 -28.29 17.26
CA ALA A 168 -14.84 -29.08 18.18
C ALA A 168 -15.29 -30.40 17.53
N PRO A 169 -15.74 -31.40 18.32
CA PRO A 169 -16.31 -32.63 17.78
C PRO A 169 -17.50 -32.43 16.83
N SER A 170 -18.17 -31.28 16.90
CA SER A 170 -19.24 -30.85 15.99
C SER A 170 -18.75 -30.49 14.59
N GLY A 171 -17.44 -30.28 14.39
CA GLY A 171 -16.86 -29.74 13.16
C GLY A 171 -16.75 -28.21 13.13
N GLU A 172 -17.15 -27.53 14.20
CA GLU A 172 -17.05 -26.07 14.34
C GLU A 172 -15.63 -25.65 14.74
N VAL A 173 -15.09 -24.60 14.10
CA VAL A 173 -13.79 -24.03 14.49
C VAL A 173 -13.99 -23.15 15.72
N VAL A 174 -13.30 -23.47 16.81
CA VAL A 174 -13.47 -22.82 18.12
C VAL A 174 -12.30 -21.90 18.49
N SER A 175 -11.11 -22.20 17.99
CA SER A 175 -9.94 -21.35 18.17
C SER A 175 -8.94 -21.50 17.03
N LEU A 176 -8.05 -20.52 16.92
CA LEU A 176 -6.84 -20.57 16.12
C LEU A 176 -5.63 -20.69 17.04
N ARG A 177 -4.60 -21.40 16.62
CA ARG A 177 -3.33 -21.51 17.33
C ARG A 177 -2.21 -21.00 16.45
N ALA A 178 -1.30 -20.22 17.02
CA ALA A 178 -0.12 -19.73 16.32
C ALA A 178 1.13 -19.90 17.18
N THR A 179 2.26 -20.20 16.55
CA THR A 179 3.55 -20.44 17.21
C THR A 179 4.46 -19.24 17.08
N GLY A 180 4.99 -18.75 18.21
CA GLY A 180 5.94 -17.65 18.28
C GLY A 180 7.38 -18.07 18.00
N ARG A 181 8.30 -17.10 18.05
CA ARG A 181 9.74 -17.34 17.79
C ARG A 181 10.42 -18.26 18.81
N ASP A 182 9.92 -18.29 20.01
CA ASP A 182 10.36 -19.16 21.12
C ASP A 182 9.80 -20.59 21.02
N GLY A 183 8.94 -20.85 20.03
CA GLY A 183 8.22 -22.11 19.89
C GLY A 183 6.99 -22.22 20.79
N GLU A 184 6.66 -21.18 21.56
CA GLU A 184 5.43 -21.14 22.34
C GLU A 184 4.22 -21.04 21.40
N THR A 185 3.21 -21.87 21.65
CA THR A 185 1.95 -21.83 20.91
C THR A 185 0.90 -21.10 21.72
N VAL A 186 0.34 -20.04 21.14
CA VAL A 186 -0.71 -19.23 21.73
C VAL A 186 -2.04 -19.57 21.08
N GLU A 187 -3.09 -19.67 21.89
CA GLU A 187 -4.46 -19.92 21.44
C GLU A 187 -5.25 -18.60 21.36
N PHE A 188 -6.02 -18.47 20.29
CA PHE A 188 -6.85 -17.31 19.96
C PHE A 188 -8.29 -17.80 19.77
N PRO A 189 -9.18 -17.60 20.76
CA PRO A 189 -10.58 -17.96 20.63
C PRO A 189 -11.24 -17.22 19.45
N VAL A 190 -12.06 -17.92 18.68
CA VAL A 190 -12.82 -17.35 17.56
C VAL A 190 -14.33 -17.49 17.74
N THR A 191 -14.76 -17.99 18.88
CA THR A 191 -16.15 -18.08 19.32
C THR A 191 -16.32 -17.31 20.62
N GLY A 192 -17.48 -16.66 20.78
CA GLY A 192 -17.84 -15.92 22.00
C GLY A 192 -18.39 -16.79 23.13
#